data_AF-A0A957DSP8-F1
#
_entry.id   AF-A0A957DSP8-F1
#
_cell.length_a   1.000
_cell.length_b   1.000
_cell.length_c   1.000
_cell.angle_alpha   90.00
_cell.angle_beta   90.00
_cell.angle_gamma   90.00
#
_symmetry.space_group_name_H-M   'P 1'
#
loop_
_entity.id
_entity.type
_entity.pdbx_description
1 polymer ?
#
loop_
_entity_poly.entity_id
_entity_poly.type
_entity_poly.pdbx_seq_one_letter_code
_entity_poly.pdbx_strand_id
1 'polypeptide(L)'
;EGAGTAVPQGEEGSNLGTILALLLVLALVGAGIVVVLNRRNSMMAEDDNSDMYYDDMPENAPTMMGDEGVSAVPIARFQSEYTHGRDNYDDSFSIENSGGEFLGECGVGIAESIGSDSPKNVTAFEVWLFDKNDIRTITKVVMSDHAFFDEALKAKLAPKGEPVLARENEVIVLETATLIINAEIKEMQYGAGSLPPQSFFDNFSIELSAWAKEGDFDEPDIEGRVDEILEY
;
A
#
# COMPACT_ATOMS: atom_id res chain seq x y z
N GLU A 1 -78.80 26.64 -15.95
CA GLU A 1 -77.46 26.42 -15.38
C GLU A 1 -77.07 24.96 -15.46
N GLY A 2 -75.76 24.68 -15.65
CA GLY A 2 -75.09 23.37 -15.53
C GLY A 2 -74.94 22.61 -16.84
N ALA A 3 -73.93 22.88 -17.68
CA ALA A 3 -72.56 22.31 -17.63
C ALA A 3 -72.59 20.77 -17.73
N GLY A 4 -72.10 20.10 -18.79
CA GLY A 4 -70.88 20.34 -19.55
C GLY A 4 -69.98 19.12 -19.33
N THR A 5 -70.03 18.15 -20.24
CA THR A 5 -69.14 16.98 -20.21
C THR A 5 -68.48 16.81 -21.58
N ALA A 6 -67.25 17.30 -21.66
CA ALA A 6 -66.34 17.03 -22.75
C ALA A 6 -65.68 15.67 -22.52
N VAL A 7 -65.68 14.85 -23.58
CA VAL A 7 -64.96 13.59 -23.69
C VAL A 7 -63.49 13.90 -24.00
N PRO A 8 -62.48 13.33 -23.32
CA PRO A 8 -61.15 13.31 -23.88
C PRO A 8 -60.99 12.08 -24.77
N GLN A 9 -60.61 12.36 -26.01
CA GLN A 9 -60.20 11.43 -27.05
C GLN A 9 -59.02 10.57 -26.56
N GLY A 10 -59.04 9.29 -26.91
CA GLY A 10 -57.85 8.45 -26.85
C GLY A 10 -56.84 8.93 -27.88
N GLU A 11 -55.66 9.34 -27.43
CA GLU A 11 -54.51 9.54 -28.29
C GLU A 11 -53.86 8.16 -28.54
N GLU A 12 -54.12 7.58 -29.71
CA GLU A 12 -53.31 6.49 -30.27
C GLU A 12 -51.90 7.01 -30.60
N GLY A 13 -51.07 7.15 -29.57
CA GLY A 13 -49.67 7.53 -29.68
C GLY A 13 -48.78 6.35 -30.07
N SER A 14 -48.63 6.13 -31.37
CA SER A 14 -47.52 5.42 -32.07
C SER A 14 -46.69 4.41 -31.24
N ASN A 15 -47.19 3.17 -31.15
CA ASN A 15 -46.44 1.99 -30.70
C ASN A 15 -45.12 1.77 -31.48
N LEU A 16 -44.99 2.36 -32.67
CA LEU A 16 -43.78 2.27 -33.49
C LEU A 16 -42.60 3.03 -32.87
N GLY A 17 -42.85 4.19 -32.25
CA GLY A 17 -41.80 5.03 -31.66
C GLY A 17 -41.19 4.42 -30.41
N THR A 18 -42.02 3.79 -29.57
CA THR A 18 -41.58 3.07 -28.38
C THR A 18 -40.82 1.79 -28.75
N ILE A 19 -41.26 1.06 -29.77
CA ILE A 19 -40.54 -0.12 -30.29
C ILE A 19 -39.18 0.29 -30.87
N LEU A 20 -39.11 1.38 -31.64
CA LEU A 20 -37.83 1.87 -32.19
C LEU A 20 -36.86 2.34 -31.10
N ALA A 21 -37.36 3.01 -30.06
CA ALA A 21 -36.54 3.42 -28.93
C ALA A 21 -35.98 2.20 -28.16
N LEU A 22 -36.79 1.17 -27.93
CA LEU A 22 -36.35 -0.06 -27.27
C LEU A 22 -35.33 -0.84 -28.10
N LEU A 23 -35.51 -0.92 -29.42
CA LEU A 23 -34.53 -1.54 -30.31
C LEU A 23 -33.20 -0.78 -30.33
N LEU A 24 -33.24 0.55 -30.27
CA LEU A 24 -32.04 1.38 -30.22
C LEU A 24 -31.27 1.19 -28.91
N VAL A 25 -31.98 1.11 -27.77
CA VAL A 25 -31.35 0.82 -26.47
C VAL A 25 -30.74 -0.58 -26.45
N LEU A 26 -31.44 -1.60 -26.97
CA LEU A 26 -30.91 -2.96 -27.06
C LEU A 26 -29.69 -3.06 -27.99
N ALA A 27 -29.68 -2.31 -29.10
CA ALA A 27 -28.54 -2.24 -29.99
C ALA A 27 -27.31 -1.59 -29.32
N LEU A 28 -27.50 -0.53 -28.52
CA LEU A 28 -26.41 0.12 -27.77
C LEU A 28 -25.85 -0.80 -26.68
N VAL A 29 -26.70 -1.52 -25.96
CA VAL A 29 -26.27 -2.50 -24.95
C VAL A 29 -25.53 -3.66 -25.61
N GLY A 30 -26.05 -4.19 -26.71
CA GLY A 30 -25.38 -5.25 -27.48
C GLY A 30 -24.01 -4.82 -28.01
N ALA A 31 -23.92 -3.62 -28.58
CA ALA A 31 -22.65 -3.06 -29.05
C ALA A 31 -21.64 -2.87 -27.89
N GLY A 32 -22.10 -2.40 -26.72
CA GLY A 32 -21.27 -2.27 -25.53
C GLY A 32 -20.70 -3.60 -25.04
N ILE A 33 -21.54 -4.65 -24.99
CA ILE A 33 -21.11 -6.00 -24.59
C ILE A 33 -20.09 -6.56 -25.60
N VAL A 34 -20.34 -6.41 -26.91
CA VAL A 34 -19.41 -6.86 -27.95
C VAL A 34 -18.06 -6.15 -27.85
N VAL A 35 -18.05 -4.83 -27.61
CA VAL A 35 -16.82 -4.06 -27.43
C VAL A 35 -16.03 -4.55 -26.20
N VAL A 36 -16.69 -4.78 -25.06
CA VAL A 36 -16.02 -5.27 -23.85
C VAL A 36 -15.48 -6.69 -24.03
N LEU A 37 -16.23 -7.58 -24.68
CA LEU A 37 -15.77 -8.94 -24.97
C LEU A 37 -14.62 -8.96 -25.99
N ASN A 38 -14.67 -8.10 -27.02
CA ASN A 38 -13.59 -7.99 -28.00
C ASN A 38 -12.31 -7.39 -27.37
N ARG A 39 -12.47 -6.43 -26.44
CA ARG A 39 -11.35 -5.85 -25.69
C ARG A 39 -10.69 -6.86 -24.75
N ARG A 40 -11.46 -7.80 -24.19
CA ARG A 40 -10.92 -8.94 -23.40
C ARG A 40 -10.17 -9.95 -24.27
N ASN A 41 -10.63 -10.19 -25.50
CA ASN A 41 -9.98 -11.13 -26.41
C ASN A 41 -8.65 -10.58 -26.97
N SER A 42 -8.52 -9.26 -27.10
CA SER A 42 -7.25 -8.60 -27.47
C SER A 42 -6.19 -8.56 -26.36
N MET A 43 -6.48 -9.05 -25.15
CA MET A 43 -5.51 -9.17 -24.04
C MET A 43 -5.02 -10.61 -23.83
N MET A 44 -5.44 -11.57 -24.67
CA MET A 44 -5.08 -12.99 -24.56
C MET A 44 -4.40 -13.55 -25.83
N ALA A 45 -3.88 -12.67 -26.69
CA ALA A 45 -3.26 -13.06 -27.95
C ALA A 45 -1.95 -12.30 -28.21
N GLU A 46 -1.04 -12.28 -27.23
CA GLU A 46 0.38 -11.96 -27.45
C GLU A 46 1.19 -12.38 -26.22
N ASP A 47 1.63 -13.65 -26.21
CA ASP A 47 3.04 -14.02 -25.97
C ASP A 47 3.18 -15.55 -26.13
N ASP A 48 3.25 -15.99 -27.39
CA ASP A 48 3.69 -17.34 -27.74
C ASP A 48 4.85 -17.17 -28.71
N ASN A 49 6.07 -17.19 -28.16
CA ASN A 49 7.27 -17.87 -28.68
C ASN A 49 8.57 -17.07 -28.41
N SER A 50 9.40 -17.55 -27.48
CA SER A 50 10.84 -17.65 -27.73
C SER A 50 11.47 -18.83 -26.99
N ASP A 51 11.69 -19.89 -27.77
CA ASP A 51 12.80 -20.84 -27.75
C ASP A 51 13.79 -20.80 -26.57
N MET A 52 13.80 -21.91 -25.83
CA MET A 52 14.99 -22.76 -25.60
C MET A 52 16.30 -22.07 -25.17
N TYR A 53 16.57 -22.06 -23.86
CA TYR A 53 17.93 -22.19 -23.32
C TYR A 53 17.87 -22.96 -21.98
N TYR A 54 17.73 -24.29 -22.07
CA TYR A 54 18.17 -25.17 -20.99
C TYR A 54 19.63 -25.50 -21.26
N ASP A 55 20.52 -24.75 -20.64
CA ASP A 55 21.93 -25.12 -20.53
C ASP A 55 22.37 -24.94 -19.07
N ASP A 56 22.64 -26.08 -18.45
CA ASP A 56 23.43 -26.35 -17.24
C ASP A 56 23.32 -25.36 -16.06
N MET A 57 22.48 -25.69 -15.07
CA MET A 57 22.57 -25.09 -13.72
C MET A 57 23.72 -25.75 -12.96
N PRO A 58 24.79 -25.02 -12.55
CA PRO A 58 25.73 -25.55 -11.58
C PRO A 58 25.04 -25.67 -10.21
N GLU A 59 25.06 -26.89 -9.67
CA GLU A 59 24.41 -27.30 -8.41
C GLU A 59 25.06 -26.69 -7.15
N ASN A 60 26.02 -25.77 -7.27
CA ASN A 60 26.58 -24.98 -6.19
C ASN A 60 27.03 -23.59 -6.67
N ALA A 61 26.77 -22.55 -5.87
CA ALA A 61 27.17 -21.18 -6.15
C ALA A 61 28.70 -21.01 -6.11
N PRO A 62 29.30 -20.22 -7.01
CA PRO A 62 30.72 -19.90 -6.94
C PRO A 62 30.98 -19.06 -5.68
N THR A 63 31.79 -19.59 -4.77
CA THR A 63 32.34 -18.83 -3.65
C THR A 63 33.70 -18.29 -4.07
N MET A 64 33.80 -16.98 -4.31
CA MET A 64 35.04 -16.19 -4.31
C MET A 64 34.66 -14.79 -3.82
N MET A 65 34.82 -14.51 -2.52
CA MET A 65 35.83 -13.59 -1.97
C MET A 65 35.99 -12.26 -2.74
N GLY A 66 35.29 -11.23 -2.25
CA GLY A 66 35.70 -9.82 -2.13
C GLY A 66 35.92 -8.99 -3.40
N ASP A 67 34.98 -8.09 -3.70
CA ASP A 67 35.22 -6.64 -3.85
C ASP A 67 33.86 -5.89 -3.89
N GLU A 68 33.64 -4.99 -2.93
CA GLU A 68 32.58 -3.96 -2.81
C GLU A 68 31.18 -4.25 -3.38
N GLY A 69 30.39 -5.06 -2.66
CA GLY A 69 28.94 -4.90 -2.68
C GLY A 69 28.57 -3.77 -1.71
N VAL A 70 28.00 -2.67 -2.20
CA VAL A 70 27.38 -1.64 -1.34
C VAL A 70 26.17 -2.28 -0.65
N SER A 71 26.42 -3.02 0.42
CA SER A 71 25.40 -3.32 1.41
C SER A 71 25.23 -2.03 2.21
N ALA A 72 24.39 -1.12 1.72
CA ALA A 72 24.06 0.09 2.46
C ALA A 72 23.56 -0.32 3.85
N VAL A 73 24.36 -0.02 4.89
CA VAL A 73 23.98 -0.30 6.27
C VAL A 73 22.91 0.73 6.65
N PRO A 74 21.77 0.30 7.23
CA PRO A 74 20.76 1.26 7.65
C PRO A 74 21.33 2.20 8.69
N ILE A 75 21.06 3.49 8.53
CA ILE A 75 21.46 4.54 9.47
C ILE A 75 20.73 4.41 10.81
N ALA A 76 19.54 3.80 10.80
CA ALA A 76 18.79 3.47 12.01
C ALA A 76 17.92 2.22 11.81
N ARG A 77 17.67 1.52 12.91
CA ARG A 77 16.70 0.42 12.98
C ARG A 77 15.83 0.60 14.21
N PHE A 78 14.52 0.45 14.02
CA PHE A 78 13.52 0.56 15.08
C PHE A 78 12.61 -0.66 15.06
N GLN A 79 12.07 -0.99 16.23
CA GLN A 79 11.04 -2.01 16.37
C GLN A 79 9.83 -1.39 17.01
N SER A 80 8.65 -1.74 16.51
CA SER A 80 7.38 -1.30 17.06
C SER A 80 6.43 -2.48 17.17
N GLU A 81 5.77 -2.56 18.31
CA GLU A 81 4.91 -3.67 18.67
C GLU A 81 3.54 -3.17 19.14
N TYR A 82 2.51 -3.75 18.55
CA TYR A 82 1.13 -3.64 18.97
C TYR A 82 0.66 -4.96 19.56
N THR A 83 -0.06 -4.86 20.67
CA THR A 83 -0.85 -5.94 21.25
C THR A 83 -2.25 -5.41 21.54
N HIS A 84 -3.25 -6.26 21.36
CA HIS A 84 -4.65 -5.95 21.63
C HIS A 84 -4.81 -5.36 23.03
N GLY A 85 -5.54 -4.26 23.12
CA GLY A 85 -5.60 -3.44 24.34
C GLY A 85 -4.78 -2.15 24.30
N ARG A 86 -3.79 -2.04 23.41
CA ARG A 86 -2.99 -0.81 23.24
C ARG A 86 -3.73 0.22 22.36
N ASP A 87 -4.86 0.72 22.85
CA ASP A 87 -5.80 1.60 22.10
C ASP A 87 -5.23 2.98 21.70
N ASN A 88 -4.04 3.32 22.21
CA ASN A 88 -3.28 4.55 21.95
C ASN A 88 -1.94 4.26 21.24
N TYR A 89 -1.83 3.14 20.53
CA TYR A 89 -0.65 2.79 19.75
C TYR A 89 -0.38 3.81 18.63
N ASP A 90 0.74 4.52 18.76
CA ASP A 90 1.22 5.60 17.89
C ASP A 90 2.71 5.84 18.21
N ASP A 91 3.57 4.92 17.75
CA ASP A 91 5.00 4.98 17.99
C ASP A 91 5.69 5.82 16.90
N SER A 92 6.62 6.68 17.31
CA SER A 92 7.40 7.57 16.43
C SER A 92 8.89 7.51 16.78
N PHE A 93 9.74 7.57 15.76
CA PHE A 93 11.19 7.45 15.88
C PHE A 93 11.91 8.49 15.01
N SER A 94 12.77 9.29 15.66
CA SER A 94 13.67 10.20 14.96
C SER A 94 14.74 9.45 14.19
N ILE A 95 14.95 9.84 12.93
CA ILE A 95 16.05 9.38 12.09
C ILE A 95 17.13 10.45 12.13
N GLU A 96 18.29 10.11 12.67
CA GLU A 96 19.45 10.99 12.81
C GLU A 96 20.69 10.37 12.15
N ASN A 97 21.61 11.20 11.66
CA ASN A 97 22.92 10.70 11.21
C ASN A 97 23.85 10.42 12.41
N SER A 98 25.05 9.91 12.14
CA SER A 98 26.06 9.63 13.18
C SER A 98 26.51 10.87 13.97
N GLY A 99 26.29 12.07 13.44
CA GLY A 99 26.55 13.34 14.10
C GLY A 99 25.40 13.86 14.96
N GLY A 100 24.27 13.15 15.03
CA GLY A 100 23.06 13.58 15.74
C GLY A 100 22.26 14.65 15.00
N GLU A 101 22.51 14.84 13.70
CA GLU A 101 21.69 15.72 12.88
C GLU A 101 20.37 15.03 12.54
N PHE A 102 19.26 15.68 12.84
CA PHE A 102 17.93 15.23 12.44
C PHE A 102 17.83 15.18 10.91
N LEU A 103 17.36 14.06 10.37
CA LEU A 103 17.13 13.84 8.94
C LEU A 103 15.64 13.70 8.61
N GLY A 104 14.87 13.15 9.54
CA GLY A 104 13.45 12.88 9.36
C GLY A 104 12.90 12.05 10.52
N GLU A 105 11.69 11.55 10.35
CA GLU A 105 10.99 10.80 11.38
C GLU A 105 10.17 9.70 10.70
N CYS A 106 10.05 8.55 11.34
CA CYS A 106 9.16 7.48 10.88
C CYS A 106 8.38 6.91 12.05
N GLY A 107 7.23 6.30 11.76
CA GLY A 107 6.37 5.78 12.81
C GLY A 107 5.31 4.83 12.33
N VAL A 108 4.63 4.25 13.32
CA VAL A 108 3.54 3.29 13.15
C VAL A 108 2.43 3.62 14.14
N GLY A 109 1.22 3.80 13.62
CA GLY A 109 0.05 4.16 14.44
C GLY A 109 -1.21 3.42 14.02
N ILE A 110 -2.25 3.51 14.86
CA ILE A 110 -3.57 2.98 14.53
C ILE A 110 -4.23 3.87 13.47
N ALA A 111 -4.46 3.31 12.28
CA ALA A 111 -5.22 3.98 11.24
C ALA A 111 -6.73 3.81 11.45
N GLU A 112 -7.21 2.61 11.82
CA GLU A 112 -8.64 2.35 11.94
C GLU A 112 -8.93 1.19 12.89
N SER A 113 -10.12 1.23 13.50
CA SER A 113 -10.67 0.11 14.27
C SER A 113 -12.04 -0.26 13.74
N ILE A 114 -12.36 -1.56 13.77
CA ILE A 114 -13.65 -2.09 13.36
C ILE A 114 -14.56 -2.32 14.58
N GLY A 115 -15.86 -2.11 14.41
CA GLY A 115 -16.82 -2.28 15.49
C GLY A 115 -16.78 -1.15 16.52
N SER A 116 -17.26 -1.45 17.73
CA SER A 116 -17.36 -0.49 18.83
C SER A 116 -16.93 -1.10 20.18
N ASP A 117 -16.16 -2.17 20.12
CA ASP A 117 -15.68 -2.89 21.31
C ASP A 117 -14.63 -2.07 22.08
N SER A 118 -14.47 -2.42 23.35
CA SER A 118 -13.37 -1.95 24.19
C SER A 118 -12.70 -3.16 24.85
N PRO A 119 -11.40 -3.38 24.68
CA PRO A 119 -10.47 -2.56 23.87
C PRO A 119 -10.79 -2.55 22.36
N LYS A 120 -10.24 -1.58 21.63
CA LYS A 120 -10.53 -1.38 20.20
C LYS A 120 -9.99 -2.56 19.38
N ASN A 121 -10.81 -3.02 18.44
CA ASN A 121 -10.42 -4.02 17.45
C ASN A 121 -9.73 -3.32 16.27
N VAL A 122 -8.41 -3.15 16.34
CA VAL A 122 -7.62 -2.43 15.33
C VAL A 122 -7.58 -3.23 14.01
N THR A 123 -8.07 -2.61 12.93
CA THR A 123 -8.22 -3.27 11.61
C THR A 123 -7.19 -2.80 10.58
N ALA A 124 -6.55 -1.65 10.83
CA ALA A 124 -5.48 -1.13 9.99
C ALA A 124 -4.51 -0.26 10.80
N PHE A 125 -3.24 -0.30 10.40
CA PHE A 125 -2.17 0.57 10.87
C PHE A 125 -1.76 1.55 9.77
N GLU A 126 -1.24 2.71 10.15
CA GLU A 126 -0.51 3.60 9.24
C GLU A 126 0.99 3.49 9.54
N VAL A 127 1.78 3.25 8.50
CA VAL A 127 3.23 3.35 8.53
C VAL A 127 3.58 4.60 7.74
N TRP A 128 4.38 5.48 8.32
CA TRP A 128 4.66 6.78 7.72
C TRP A 128 6.13 7.16 7.80
N LEU A 129 6.55 8.00 6.84
CA LEU A 129 7.88 8.57 6.73
C LEU A 129 7.79 10.07 6.45
N PHE A 130 8.42 10.85 7.31
CA PHE A 130 8.68 12.28 7.17
C PHE A 130 10.16 12.51 6.93
N ASP A 131 10.48 13.48 6.07
CA ASP A 131 11.83 13.87 5.69
C ASP A 131 11.98 15.37 5.91
N LYS A 132 13.06 15.82 6.55
CA LYS A 132 13.26 17.27 6.82
C LYS A 132 13.31 18.12 5.55
N ASN A 133 13.71 17.51 4.43
CA ASN A 133 13.89 18.14 3.13
C ASN A 133 12.67 17.97 2.21
N ASP A 134 11.64 17.21 2.61
CA ASP A 134 10.37 17.06 1.88
C ASP A 134 9.19 17.48 2.77
N ILE A 135 8.41 18.47 2.32
CA ILE A 135 7.23 18.95 3.07
C ILE A 135 6.09 17.92 3.16
N ARG A 136 6.20 16.78 2.46
CA ARG A 136 5.17 15.75 2.40
C ARG A 136 5.58 14.56 3.26
N THR A 137 4.63 14.07 4.04
CA THR A 137 4.72 12.75 4.68
C THR A 137 4.22 11.69 3.71
N ILE A 138 5.00 10.63 3.53
CA ILE A 138 4.59 9.44 2.81
C ILE A 138 3.94 8.49 3.80
N THR A 139 2.75 8.00 3.51
CA THR A 139 2.00 7.09 4.38
C THR A 139 1.48 5.89 3.59
N LYS A 140 1.67 4.70 4.16
CA LYS A 140 1.05 3.46 3.70
C LYS A 140 0.14 2.92 4.79
N VAL A 141 -1.06 2.49 4.40
CA VAL A 141 -2.06 1.94 5.31
C VAL A 141 -2.01 0.43 5.23
N VAL A 142 -1.48 -0.19 6.28
CA VAL A 142 -1.34 -1.64 6.43
C VAL A 142 -2.65 -2.20 6.97
N MET A 143 -3.39 -2.91 6.13
CA MET A 143 -4.76 -3.35 6.38
C MET A 143 -4.82 -4.84 6.72
N SER A 144 -5.75 -5.20 7.61
CA SER A 144 -6.18 -6.59 7.77
C SER A 144 -6.75 -7.15 6.45
N ASP A 145 -6.80 -8.48 6.31
CA ASP A 145 -7.36 -9.13 5.12
C ASP A 145 -8.80 -8.65 4.86
N HIS A 146 -9.62 -8.64 5.91
CA HIS A 146 -10.99 -8.12 5.82
C HIS A 146 -11.05 -6.67 5.34
N ALA A 147 -10.25 -5.77 5.94
CA ALA A 147 -10.26 -4.35 5.58
C ALA A 147 -9.74 -4.11 4.16
N PHE A 148 -8.79 -4.92 3.70
CA PHE A 148 -8.23 -4.82 2.35
C PHE A 148 -9.21 -5.32 1.27
N PHE A 149 -10.12 -6.24 1.58
CA PHE A 149 -11.11 -6.71 0.60
C PHE A 149 -12.47 -6.03 0.72
N ASP A 150 -12.75 -5.32 1.81
CA ASP A 150 -13.93 -4.47 1.97
C ASP A 150 -13.75 -3.12 1.23
N GLU A 151 -14.60 -2.86 0.23
CA GLU A 151 -14.52 -1.63 -0.56
C GLU A 151 -14.83 -0.36 0.24
N ALA A 152 -15.71 -0.45 1.23
CA ALA A 152 -16.10 0.70 2.05
C ALA A 152 -14.97 1.10 3.02
N LEU A 153 -14.32 0.11 3.66
CA LEU A 153 -13.15 0.33 4.52
C LEU A 153 -11.96 0.86 3.72
N LYS A 154 -11.66 0.27 2.56
CA LYS A 154 -10.64 0.81 1.65
C LYS A 154 -10.93 2.25 1.22
N ALA A 155 -12.15 2.55 0.79
CA ALA A 155 -12.52 3.90 0.38
C ALA A 155 -12.42 4.90 1.53
N LYS A 156 -12.78 4.48 2.76
CA LYS A 156 -12.62 5.27 3.97
C LYS A 156 -11.15 5.57 4.28
N LEU A 157 -10.26 4.61 4.02
CA LEU A 157 -8.84 4.72 4.35
C LEU A 157 -7.97 5.30 3.24
N ALA A 158 -8.47 5.36 2.01
CA ALA A 158 -7.77 5.91 0.85
C ALA A 158 -7.20 7.34 1.07
N PRO A 159 -7.86 8.26 1.80
CA PRO A 159 -7.28 9.58 2.07
C PRO A 159 -6.08 9.56 3.03
N LYS A 160 -5.85 8.48 3.78
CA LYS A 160 -4.76 8.38 4.76
C LYS A 160 -3.44 7.94 4.14
N GLY A 161 -3.48 7.16 3.07
CA GLY A 161 -2.29 6.63 2.44
C GLY A 161 -2.59 5.49 1.47
N GLU A 162 -1.55 4.97 0.84
CA GLU A 162 -1.66 3.86 -0.10
C GLU A 162 -1.99 2.56 0.65
N PRO A 163 -3.01 1.79 0.22
CA PRO A 163 -3.40 0.55 0.91
C PRO A 163 -2.41 -0.58 0.65
N VAL A 164 -2.04 -1.30 1.72
CA VAL A 164 -1.16 -2.48 1.70
C VAL A 164 -1.85 -3.60 2.47
N LEU A 165 -1.88 -4.81 1.92
CA LEU A 165 -2.36 -5.99 2.64
C LEU A 165 -1.29 -6.47 3.62
N ALA A 166 -1.63 -6.56 4.90
CA ALA A 166 -0.71 -7.07 5.93
C ALA A 166 -0.42 -8.56 5.69
N ARG A 167 0.88 -8.91 5.63
CA ARG A 167 1.37 -10.29 5.61
C ARG A 167 2.68 -10.39 6.39
N GLU A 168 2.87 -11.50 7.08
CA GLU A 168 4.15 -11.80 7.71
C GLU A 168 5.28 -11.87 6.68
N ASN A 169 6.43 -11.31 7.04
CA ASN A 169 7.64 -11.16 6.22
C ASN A 169 7.47 -10.26 4.98
N GLU A 170 6.35 -9.55 4.85
CA GLU A 170 6.20 -8.54 3.81
C GLU A 170 7.05 -7.31 4.14
N VAL A 171 7.75 -6.79 3.13
CA VAL A 171 8.56 -5.58 3.25
C VAL A 171 7.84 -4.43 2.55
N ILE A 172 7.51 -3.41 3.33
CA ILE A 172 6.83 -2.21 2.87
C ILE A 172 7.85 -1.09 2.72
N VAL A 173 8.02 -0.58 1.50
CA VAL A 173 9.00 0.48 1.21
C VAL A 173 8.33 1.85 1.20
N LEU A 174 8.81 2.79 2.01
CA LEU A 174 8.42 4.20 1.91
C LEU A 174 9.64 5.03 1.53
N GLU A 175 9.46 5.94 0.58
CA GLU A 175 10.56 6.68 -0.04
C GLU A 175 10.19 8.16 -0.19
N THR A 176 11.02 9.04 0.36
CA THR A 176 10.94 10.50 0.21
C THR A 176 12.04 11.01 -0.71
N ALA A 177 12.36 12.31 -0.68
CA ALA A 177 13.48 12.86 -1.43
C ALA A 177 14.83 12.29 -0.98
N THR A 178 15.10 12.26 0.33
CA THR A 178 16.42 11.92 0.90
C THR A 178 16.43 10.68 1.78
N LEU A 179 15.26 10.15 2.14
CA LEU A 179 15.14 8.97 3.00
C LEU A 179 14.39 7.82 2.32
N ILE A 180 14.77 6.60 2.70
CA ILE A 180 14.04 5.36 2.41
C ILE A 180 13.88 4.61 3.73
N ILE A 181 12.69 4.08 3.98
CA ILE A 181 12.49 3.07 5.01
C ILE A 181 11.97 1.77 4.41
N ASN A 182 12.50 0.65 4.89
CA ASN A 182 11.91 -0.66 4.73
C ASN A 182 11.25 -1.04 6.05
N ALA A 183 9.94 -1.20 6.01
CA ALA A 183 9.12 -1.62 7.14
C ALA A 183 8.73 -3.09 6.94
N GLU A 184 9.42 -3.99 7.63
CA GLU A 184 9.21 -5.44 7.53
C GLU A 184 8.28 -5.92 8.63
N ILE A 185 7.14 -6.49 8.25
CA ILE A 185 6.19 -7.10 9.19
C ILE A 185 6.81 -8.41 9.69
N LYS A 186 7.29 -8.43 10.93
CA LYS A 186 7.98 -9.60 11.49
C LYS A 186 7.02 -10.68 11.97
N GLU A 187 5.91 -10.26 12.57
CA GLU A 187 4.90 -11.16 13.14
C GLU A 187 3.53 -10.49 13.12
N MET A 188 2.48 -11.26 12.84
CA MET A 188 1.12 -10.77 13.02
C MET A 188 0.15 -11.90 13.33
N GLN A 189 -0.77 -11.63 14.25
CA GLN A 189 -1.84 -12.55 14.60
C GLN A 189 -3.17 -11.81 14.52
N TYR A 190 -4.17 -12.43 13.90
CA TYR A 190 -5.53 -11.92 13.94
C TYR A 190 -6.25 -12.37 15.21
N GLY A 191 -7.04 -11.47 15.77
CA GLY A 191 -7.93 -11.78 16.87
C GLY A 191 -9.11 -12.64 16.45
N ALA A 192 -9.70 -13.33 17.42
CA ALA A 192 -10.91 -14.15 17.24
C ALA A 192 -12.10 -13.50 17.96
N GLY A 193 -13.31 -13.71 17.46
CA GLY A 193 -14.51 -13.16 18.09
C GLY A 193 -15.76 -13.22 17.22
N SER A 194 -16.70 -12.32 17.51
CA SER A 194 -17.97 -12.17 16.79
C SER A 194 -17.86 -11.33 15.51
N LEU A 195 -16.72 -10.66 15.30
CA LEU A 195 -16.42 -9.90 14.08
C LEU A 195 -16.08 -10.83 12.91
N PRO A 196 -16.11 -10.32 11.67
CA PRO A 196 -15.67 -11.10 10.51
C PRO A 196 -14.28 -11.71 10.72
N PRO A 197 -13.98 -12.89 10.16
CA PRO A 197 -12.65 -13.49 10.25
C PRO A 197 -11.57 -12.53 9.74
N GLN A 198 -10.39 -12.57 10.37
CA GLN A 198 -9.21 -11.80 9.93
C GLN A 198 -9.48 -10.29 9.83
N SER A 199 -10.31 -9.76 10.72
CA SER A 199 -10.76 -8.36 10.69
C SER A 199 -10.03 -7.42 11.62
N PHE A 200 -9.30 -7.93 12.61
CA PHE A 200 -8.50 -7.12 13.50
C PHE A 200 -7.31 -7.89 14.03
N PHE A 201 -6.26 -7.17 14.40
CA PHE A 201 -5.02 -7.73 14.90
C PHE A 201 -5.11 -7.96 16.42
N ASP A 202 -4.67 -9.14 16.85
CA ASP A 202 -4.34 -9.43 18.25
C ASP A 202 -2.92 -8.94 18.53
N ASN A 203 -1.98 -9.33 17.67
CA ASN A 203 -0.58 -8.94 17.73
C ASN A 203 -0.10 -8.44 16.36
N PHE A 204 0.80 -7.45 16.37
CA PHE A 204 1.47 -6.96 15.17
C PHE A 204 2.85 -6.42 15.56
N SER A 205 3.92 -6.96 14.94
CA SER A 205 5.30 -6.53 15.15
C SER A 205 5.93 -6.16 13.82
N ILE A 206 6.63 -5.02 13.81
CA ILE A 206 7.25 -4.47 12.61
C ILE A 206 8.63 -3.90 12.94
N GLU A 207 9.57 -4.14 12.03
CA GLU A 207 10.90 -3.55 12.07
C GLU A 207 11.04 -2.50 10.97
N LEU A 208 11.49 -1.30 11.35
CA LEU A 208 11.73 -0.19 10.45
C LEU A 208 13.25 -0.05 10.29
N SER A 209 13.77 -0.27 9.09
CA SER A 209 15.15 0.05 8.75
C SER A 209 15.17 1.31 7.89
N ALA A 210 15.98 2.30 8.26
CA ALA A 210 16.08 3.57 7.56
C ALA A 210 17.42 3.73 6.85
N TRP A 211 17.40 4.32 5.66
CA TRP A 211 18.56 4.69 4.87
C TRP A 211 18.43 6.13 4.39
N ALA A 212 19.57 6.82 4.37
CA ALA A 212 19.74 8.04 3.60
C ALA A 212 20.08 7.67 2.15
N LYS A 213 19.47 8.33 1.17
CA LYS A 213 19.90 8.22 -0.23
C LYS A 213 21.23 8.95 -0.39
N GLU A 214 22.20 8.32 -1.04
CA GLU A 214 23.45 8.96 -1.42
C GLU A 214 23.16 10.21 -2.26
N GLY A 215 23.57 11.38 -1.77
CA GLY A 215 23.38 12.64 -2.48
C GLY A 215 23.47 13.94 -1.67
N ASP A 216 23.38 13.93 -0.34
CA ASP A 216 23.37 15.18 0.47
C ASP A 216 24.00 15.03 1.87
N PHE A 217 24.85 14.03 2.07
CA PHE A 217 25.62 13.88 3.31
C PHE A 217 27.08 14.04 2.96
N ASP A 218 27.75 15.01 3.60
CA ASP A 218 29.20 15.16 3.52
C ASP A 218 29.82 13.78 3.76
N GLU A 219 30.71 13.35 2.86
CA GLU A 219 31.48 12.13 3.04
C GLU A 219 32.05 12.14 4.47
N PRO A 220 31.98 11.02 5.22
CA PRO A 220 32.66 10.97 6.50
C PRO A 220 34.11 11.35 6.26
N ASP A 221 34.63 12.33 7.00
CA ASP A 221 36.03 12.76 6.91
C ASP A 221 36.94 11.59 7.33
N ILE A 222 37.24 10.70 6.38
CA ILE A 222 38.16 9.59 6.56
C ILE A 222 39.60 10.14 6.63
N GLU A 223 39.85 11.32 6.07
CA GLU A 223 41.16 11.93 5.92
C GLU A 223 41.65 12.52 7.26
N GLY A 224 40.77 13.16 8.03
CA GLY A 224 41.08 13.67 9.37
C GLY A 224 41.48 12.59 10.40
N ARG A 225 41.10 11.33 10.17
CA ARG A 225 41.42 10.21 11.07
C ARG A 225 42.75 9.52 10.74
N VAL A 226 43.34 9.78 9.57
CA VAL A 226 44.67 9.22 9.20
C VAL A 226 45.79 10.09 9.76
N ASP A 227 45.60 11.41 9.77
CA ASP A 227 46.58 12.36 10.28
C ASP A 227 46.80 12.20 11.80
N GLU A 228 45.75 11.89 12.57
CA GLU A 228 45.84 11.68 14.02
C GLU A 228 46.56 10.37 14.41
N ILE A 229 46.61 9.38 13.50
CA ILE A 229 47.27 8.09 13.72
C ILE A 229 48.77 8.16 13.37
N LEU A 230 49.19 9.13 12.55
CA LEU A 230 50.59 9.29 12.13
C LEU A 230 51.42 10.21 13.04
N GLU A 231 50.80 10.84 14.04
CA GLU A 231 51.47 11.75 14.99
C GLU A 231 51.95 11.12 16.33
N TYR A 232 51.96 9.77 16.45
CA TYR A 232 52.50 9.07 17.63
C TYR A 232 53.75 8.21 17.33
#